data_AF-A0A2E6YTC4-F1
#
_entry.id   AF-A0A2E6YTC4-F1
#
_cell.length_a   1.000
_cell.length_b   1.000
_cell.length_c   1.000
_cell.angle_alpha   90.00
_cell.angle_beta   90.00
_cell.angle_gamma   90.00
#
_symmetry.space_group_name_H-M   'P 1'
#
loop_
_entity.id
_entity.type
_entity.pdbx_description
1 polymer ?
#
loop_
_entity_poly.entity_id
_entity_poly.type
_entity_poly.pdbx_seq_one_letter_code
_entity_poly.pdbx_strand_id
1 'polypeptide(L)'
;MTGPQTQQEAINAFINLANEMKNDGASIQFVSTALMRACAVYATYVIAGNDGALKESGIEKLSEVFAQELNVIQEAKIAEAGRTTEG
;
A
#
# COMPACT_ATOMS: atom_id res chain seq x y z
N MET A 1 20.11 -13.11 3.50
CA MET A 1 18.98 -12.91 2.57
C MET A 1 19.08 -11.49 2.03
N THR A 2 19.09 -11.31 0.71
CA THR A 2 19.01 -9.99 0.08
C THR A 2 17.55 -9.54 0.09
N GLY A 3 17.28 -8.31 0.54
CA GLY A 3 15.92 -7.75 0.52
C GLY A 3 15.40 -7.51 -0.90
N PRO A 4 14.14 -7.07 -1.07
CA PRO A 4 13.58 -6.73 -2.36
C PRO A 4 14.47 -5.71 -3.09
N GLN A 5 14.73 -5.94 -4.37
CA GLN A 5 15.59 -5.13 -5.23
C GLN A 5 14.78 -4.14 -6.08
N THR A 6 13.46 -4.33 -6.19
CA THR A 6 12.54 -3.43 -6.91
C THR A 6 11.34 -3.06 -6.05
N GLN A 7 10.71 -1.92 -6.38
CA GLN A 7 9.45 -1.50 -5.75
C GLN A 7 8.35 -2.56 -5.93
N GLN A 8 8.27 -3.20 -7.10
CA GLN A 8 7.30 -4.26 -7.36
C GLN A 8 7.52 -5.49 -6.48
N GLU A 9 8.78 -5.89 -6.25
CA GLU A 9 9.10 -7.01 -5.34
C GLU A 9 8.70 -6.69 -3.90
N ALA A 10 8.94 -5.46 -3.44
CA ALA A 10 8.49 -5.01 -2.12
C ALA A 10 6.96 -5.03 -1.99
N ILE A 11 6.24 -4.52 -3.00
CA ILE A 11 4.77 -4.57 -3.05
C ILE A 11 4.28 -6.01 -2.98
N ASN A 12 4.84 -6.91 -3.79
CA ASN A 12 4.48 -8.32 -3.81
C ASN A 12 4.70 -8.99 -2.43
N ALA A 13 5.79 -8.64 -1.73
CA ALA A 13 6.04 -9.16 -0.39
C ALA A 13 4.94 -8.74 0.62
N PHE A 14 4.48 -7.48 0.59
CA PHE A 14 3.37 -7.03 1.43
C PHE A 14 2.06 -7.74 1.10
N ILE A 15 1.77 -7.92 -0.20
CA ILE A 15 0.56 -8.61 -0.65
C ILE A 15 0.57 -10.08 -0.27
N ASN A 16 1.72 -10.76 -0.37
CA ASN A 16 1.87 -12.15 0.04
C ASN A 16 1.60 -12.32 1.54
N LEU A 17 2.17 -11.45 2.37
CA LEU A 17 1.91 -11.47 3.82
C LEU A 17 0.43 -11.24 4.14
N ALA A 18 -0.24 -10.31 3.45
CA ALA A 18 -1.69 -10.11 3.62
C ALA A 18 -2.50 -11.34 3.20
N ASN A 19 -2.11 -12.00 2.10
CA ASN A 19 -2.76 -13.22 1.62
C ASN A 19 -2.57 -14.40 2.58
N GLU A 20 -1.40 -14.53 3.21
CA GLU A 20 -1.16 -15.54 4.25
C GLU A 20 -2.13 -15.36 5.42
N MET A 21 -2.29 -14.14 5.95
CA MET A 21 -3.24 -13.86 7.03
C MET A 21 -4.68 -14.23 6.67
N LYS A 22 -5.09 -13.96 5.43
CA LYS A 22 -6.41 -14.36 4.91
C LYS A 22 -6.53 -15.88 4.86
N ASN A 23 -5.50 -16.58 4.37
CA ASN A 23 -5.49 -18.04 4.25
C ASN A 23 -5.55 -18.72 5.63
N ASP A 24 -5.01 -18.07 6.66
CA ASP A 24 -5.08 -18.51 8.05
C ASP A 24 -6.45 -18.24 8.73
N GLY A 25 -7.44 -17.77 7.96
CA GLY A 25 -8.83 -17.62 8.40
C GLY A 25 -9.23 -16.21 8.82
N ALA A 26 -8.34 -15.21 8.68
CA ALA A 26 -8.73 -13.82 8.90
C ALA A 26 -9.70 -13.33 7.80
N SER A 27 -10.69 -12.52 8.18
CA SER A 27 -11.59 -11.92 7.20
C SER A 27 -10.85 -10.93 6.29
N ILE A 28 -11.25 -10.86 5.02
CA ILE A 28 -10.65 -9.94 4.04
C ILE A 28 -10.77 -8.48 4.51
N GLN A 29 -11.91 -8.11 5.10
CA GLN A 29 -12.14 -6.77 5.63
C GLN A 29 -11.17 -6.43 6.77
N PHE A 30 -10.90 -7.40 7.65
CA PHE A 30 -9.94 -7.23 8.73
C PHE A 30 -8.52 -7.05 8.20
N VAL A 31 -8.07 -7.94 7.29
CA VAL A 31 -6.72 -7.86 6.69
C VAL A 31 -6.53 -6.55 5.93
N SER A 32 -7.54 -6.12 5.15
CA SER A 32 -7.50 -4.86 4.42
C SER A 32 -7.37 -3.65 5.36
N THR A 33 -8.16 -3.62 6.44
CA THR A 33 -8.08 -2.55 7.46
C THR A 33 -6.71 -2.54 8.14
N ALA A 34 -6.18 -3.72 8.48
CA ALA A 34 -4.87 -3.85 9.10
C ALA A 34 -3.75 -3.35 8.18
N LEU A 35 -3.76 -3.73 6.91
CA LEU A 35 -2.78 -3.28 5.91
C LEU A 35 -2.79 -1.75 5.75
N MET A 36 -3.98 -1.14 5.65
CA MET A 36 -4.11 0.31 5.54
C MET A 36 -3.54 1.02 6.78
N ARG A 37 -3.85 0.52 7.98
CA ARG A 37 -3.30 1.07 9.23
C ARG A 37 -1.79 0.88 9.34
N ALA A 38 -1.27 -0.29 8.93
CA ALA A 38 0.17 -0.55 8.92
C ALA A 38 0.91 0.42 7.98
N CYS A 39 0.34 0.70 6.80
CA CYS A 39 0.85 1.72 5.88
C CYS A 39 0.89 3.12 6.55
N ALA A 40 -0.21 3.54 7.19
CA ALA A 40 -0.27 4.84 7.88
C ALA A 40 0.74 4.95 9.02
N VAL A 41 0.93 3.87 9.79
CA VAL A 41 1.94 3.80 10.87
C VAL A 41 3.35 3.91 10.30
N TYR A 42 3.68 3.14 9.26
CA TYR A 42 4.99 3.20 8.61
C TYR A 42 5.28 4.59 8.04
N ALA A 43 4.31 5.18 7.34
CA ALA A 43 4.44 6.53 6.77
C ALA A 43 4.61 7.60 7.85
N THR A 44 3.93 7.46 9.00
CA THR A 44 4.11 8.33 10.16
C THR A 44 5.53 8.26 10.69
N TYR A 45 6.09 7.06 10.85
CA TYR A 45 7.49 6.90 11.28
C TYR A 45 8.49 7.51 10.31
N VAL A 46 8.28 7.37 9.01
CA VAL A 46 9.16 7.95 7.98
C VAL A 46 9.19 9.49 8.06
N ILE A 47 8.05 10.13 8.35
CA ILE A 47 7.94 11.60 8.37
C ILE A 47 8.29 12.18 9.74
N ALA A 48 7.83 11.56 10.82
CA ALA A 48 7.87 12.13 12.17
C ALA A 48 8.94 11.50 13.07
N GLY A 49 9.56 10.39 12.65
CA GLY A 49 10.50 9.63 13.46
C GLY A 49 9.83 8.77 14.54
N ASN A 50 10.64 8.14 15.40
CA ASN A 50 10.17 7.14 16.38
C ASN A 50 9.20 7.66 17.45
N ASP A 51 9.29 8.93 17.82
CA ASP A 51 8.49 9.55 18.89
C ASP A 51 7.45 10.55 18.37
N GLY A 52 7.33 10.67 17.04
CA GLY A 52 6.58 11.74 16.40
C GLY A 52 5.16 11.33 16.02
N ALA A 53 4.18 12.18 16.35
CA ALA A 53 2.87 12.16 15.72
C ALA A 53 2.83 13.15 14.54
N LEU A 54 2.06 12.83 13.50
CA LEU A 54 1.80 13.79 12.43
C LEU A 54 0.96 14.96 12.97
N LYS A 55 1.33 16.16 12.56
CA LYS A 55 0.43 17.32 12.63
C LYS A 55 -0.66 17.17 11.56
N GLU A 56 -1.73 17.94 11.68
CA GLU A 56 -2.86 17.95 10.72
C GLU A 56 -2.37 18.09 9.26
N SER A 57 -1.47 19.04 8.99
CA SER A 57 -0.87 19.22 7.65
C SER A 57 -0.06 18.00 7.16
N GLY A 58 0.47 17.19 8.07
CA GLY A 58 1.15 15.93 7.74
C GLY A 58 0.16 14.82 7.34
N ILE A 59 -1.02 14.79 7.97
CA ILE A 59 -2.11 13.87 7.62
C ILE A 59 -2.65 14.21 6.23
N GLU A 60 -2.88 15.49 5.95
CA GLU A 60 -3.32 15.96 4.62
C GLU A 60 -2.32 15.56 3.54
N LYS A 61 -1.03 15.85 3.76
CA LYS A 61 0.03 15.51 2.81
C LYS A 61 0.13 14.00 2.55
N LEU A 62 0.02 13.16 3.58
CA LEU A 62 0.00 11.71 3.38
C LEU A 62 -1.24 11.24 2.62
N SER A 63 -2.38 11.88 2.86
CA SER A 63 -3.63 11.57 2.17
C SER A 63 -3.52 11.90 0.68
N GLU A 64 -2.89 13.04 0.35
CA GLU A 64 -2.58 13.42 -1.04
C GLU A 64 -1.63 12.44 -1.72
N VAL A 65 -0.55 12.03 -1.03
CA VAL A 65 0.40 11.03 -1.56
C VAL A 65 -0.31 9.71 -1.83
N PHE A 66 -1.16 9.24 -0.90
CA PHE A 66 -1.92 8.01 -1.11
C PHE A 66 -2.89 8.13 -2.30
N ALA A 67 -3.54 9.28 -2.46
CA ALA A 67 -4.40 9.54 -3.63
C ALA A 67 -3.61 9.49 -4.96
N GLN A 68 -2.38 9.99 -4.98
CA GLN A 68 -1.50 9.89 -6.16
C GLN A 68 -1.15 8.44 -6.49
N GLU A 69 -0.78 7.62 -5.50
CA GLU A 69 -0.50 6.20 -5.71
C GLU A 69 -1.73 5.43 -6.22
N LEU A 70 -2.93 5.77 -5.72
CA LEU A 70 -4.19 5.22 -6.24
C LEU A 70 -4.39 5.57 -7.72
N ASN A 71 -4.10 6.80 -8.12
CA ASN A 71 -4.20 7.21 -9.54
C ASN A 71 -3.24 6.41 -10.42
N VAL A 72 -1.99 6.20 -9.98
CA VAL A 72 -1.00 5.38 -10.72
C VAL A 72 -1.52 3.96 -10.93
N ILE A 73 -2.08 3.33 -9.89
CA ILE A 73 -2.65 1.97 -9.99
C ILE A 73 -3.86 1.96 -10.93
N GLN A 74 -4.72 2.97 -10.84
CA GLN A 74 -5.91 3.06 -11.69
C GLN A 74 -5.54 3.22 -13.17
N GLU A 75 -4.56 4.08 -13.48
CA GLU A 75 -4.03 4.26 -14.83
C GLU A 75 -3.45 2.95 -15.38
N ALA A 76 -2.66 2.23 -14.56
CA ALA A 76 -2.12 0.93 -14.94
C ALA A 76 -3.22 -0.09 -15.26
N LYS A 77 -4.26 -0.18 -14.42
CA LYS A 77 -5.41 -1.07 -14.64
C LYS A 77 -6.19 -0.72 -15.92
N ILE A 78 -6.39 0.57 -16.19
CA ILE A 78 -7.05 1.03 -17.43
C ILE A 78 -6.22 0.62 -18.65
N ALA A 79 -4.90 0.82 -18.60
CA ALA A 79 -4.01 0.44 -19.70
C ALA A 79 -4.00 -1.09 -19.95
N GLU A 80 -4.04 -1.90 -18.90
CA GLU A 80 -4.20 -3.36 -19.02
C GLU A 80 -5.53 -3.75 -19.64
N ALA A 81 -6.63 -3.15 -19.19
CA ALA A 81 -7.96 -3.43 -19.73
C ALA A 81 -8.09 -3.05 -21.21
N GLY A 82 -7.53 -1.90 -21.62
CA GLY A 82 -7.52 -1.45 -23.01
C GLY A 82 -6.69 -2.35 -23.95
N ARG A 83 -5.59 -2.93 -23.46
CA ARG A 83 -4.81 -3.93 -24.23
C ARG A 83 -5.54 -5.26 -24.39
N THR A 84 -6.41 -5.62 -23.44
CA THR A 84 -7.13 -6.90 -23.47
C THR A 84 -8.29 -6.88 -24.48
N THR A 85 -8.74 -5.70 -24.91
CA THR A 85 -9.78 -5.55 -25.94
C THR A 85 -9.25 -5.51 -27.38
N GLU A 86 -7.93 -5.44 -27.57
CA GLU A 86 -7.27 -5.37 -28.89
C GLU A 86 -6.49 -6.66 -29.27
N GLY A 87 -6.70 -7.76 -28.55
CA GLY A 87 -6.06 -9.07 -28.78
C GLY A 87 -7.00 -10.15 -29.27
#